data_AF-A0A074VA55-F1
#
_entry.id   AF-A0A074VA55-F1
#
_cell.length_a   1.000
_cell.length_b   1.000
_cell.length_c   1.000
_cell.angle_alpha   90.00
_cell.angle_beta   90.00
_cell.angle_gamma   90.00
#
_symmetry.space_group_name_H-M   'P 1'
#
loop_
_entity.id
_entity.type
_entity.pdbx_description
1 polymer ?
#
loop_
_entity_poly.entity_id
_entity_poly.type
_entity_poly.pdbx_seq_one_letter_code
_entity_poly.pdbx_strand_id
1 'polypeptide(L)'
;EKLDMFKYNPEEFIAKIIKLIKEQKATTIIEHVTYNKTSGKYDSTIFTQEKSSHSYNKAFLSKKAIQNYVFTDGLNEKNVERKFVEDLDAANEVCVYAKLPKGFHIPTPVGNYSPDWAITFHNGAVKHIFFIAETKGSMDSLNLRAIEQAKISCAKKLFNELSTSRVRYHDVDSYQNLMSIINSL
;
A
#
# COMPACT_ATOMS: atom_id res chain seq x y z
N GLU A 1 25.22 -25.65 18.95
CA GLU A 1 24.83 -25.56 17.52
C GLU A 1 24.58 -24.13 17.04
N LYS A 2 23.47 -23.44 17.32
CA LYS A 2 23.27 -22.07 16.80
C LYS A 2 24.12 -20.99 17.47
N LEU A 3 24.31 -21.06 18.80
CA LEU A 3 25.14 -20.08 19.53
C LEU A 3 26.61 -20.13 19.13
N ASP A 4 27.09 -21.26 18.61
CA ASP A 4 28.48 -21.40 18.15
C ASP A 4 28.74 -20.54 16.90
N MET A 5 27.71 -20.23 16.10
CA MET A 5 27.82 -19.33 14.94
C MET A 5 28.29 -17.92 15.31
N PHE A 6 28.04 -17.47 16.55
CA PHE A 6 28.52 -16.20 17.07
C PHE A 6 30.06 -16.11 17.08
N LYS A 7 30.74 -17.24 17.33
CA LYS A 7 32.21 -17.29 17.35
C LYS A 7 32.83 -17.12 15.96
N TYR A 8 32.09 -17.47 14.91
CA TYR A 8 32.57 -17.40 13.52
C TYR A 8 32.29 -16.04 12.87
N ASN A 9 31.10 -15.48 13.09
CA ASN A 9 30.74 -14.15 12.61
C ASN A 9 29.75 -13.47 13.59
N PRO A 10 30.26 -12.76 14.61
CA PRO A 10 29.41 -12.19 15.65
C PRO A 10 28.47 -11.10 15.12
N GLU A 11 28.90 -10.31 14.14
CA GLU A 11 28.11 -9.23 13.56
C GLU A 11 26.89 -9.77 12.80
N GLU A 12 27.11 -10.73 11.90
CA GLU A 12 26.03 -11.36 11.15
C GLU A 12 25.09 -12.15 12.07
N PHE A 13 25.63 -12.80 13.11
CA PHE A 13 24.82 -13.50 14.11
C PHE A 13 23.90 -12.54 14.86
N ILE A 14 24.43 -11.44 15.40
CA ILE A 14 23.65 -10.42 16.11
C ILE A 14 22.56 -9.86 15.18
N ALA A 15 22.91 -9.53 13.93
CA ALA A 15 21.95 -9.01 12.95
C ALA A 15 20.80 -9.99 12.70
N LYS A 16 21.09 -11.30 12.55
CA LYS A 16 20.07 -12.34 12.34
C LYS A 16 19.21 -12.61 13.59
N ILE A 17 19.77 -12.54 14.79
CA ILE A 17 18.99 -12.69 16.03
C ILE A 17 18.06 -11.49 16.25
N ILE A 18 18.57 -10.27 16.10
CA ILE A 18 17.75 -9.05 16.17
C ILE A 18 16.59 -9.12 15.17
N LYS A 19 16.86 -9.63 13.95
CA LYS A 19 15.84 -9.88 12.93
C LYS A 19 14.75 -10.82 13.46
N LEU A 20 15.10 -12.02 13.90
CA LEU A 20 14.12 -13.01 14.36
C LEU A 20 13.28 -12.47 15.53
N ILE A 21 13.90 -11.74 16.46
CA ILE A 21 13.18 -11.11 17.58
C ILE A 21 12.19 -10.06 17.07
N LYS A 22 12.59 -9.21 16.12
CA LYS A 22 11.70 -8.20 15.51
C LYS A 22 10.55 -8.84 14.74
N GLU A 23 10.79 -9.93 14.01
CA GLU A 23 9.76 -10.68 13.27
C GLU A 23 8.74 -11.33 14.20
N GLN A 24 9.19 -12.00 15.26
CA GLN A 24 8.30 -12.60 16.25
C GLN A 24 7.49 -11.54 16.99
N LYS A 25 8.14 -10.45 17.41
CA LYS A 25 7.47 -9.30 18.03
C LYS A 25 6.42 -8.70 17.10
N ALA A 26 6.72 -8.53 15.81
CA ALA A 26 5.76 -8.00 14.83
C ALA A 26 4.53 -8.91 14.72
N THR A 27 4.75 -10.22 14.58
CA THR A 27 3.69 -11.22 14.46
C THR A 27 2.74 -11.20 15.65
N THR A 28 3.28 -11.30 16.88
CA THR A 28 2.47 -11.27 18.11
C THR A 28 1.70 -9.96 18.25
N ILE A 29 2.28 -8.83 17.84
CA ILE A 29 1.58 -7.54 17.92
C ILE A 29 0.44 -7.43 16.89
N ILE A 30 0.63 -7.91 15.66
CA ILE A 30 -0.43 -7.90 14.63
C ILE A 30 -1.65 -8.70 15.08
N GLU A 31 -1.44 -9.85 15.71
CA GLU A 31 -2.53 -10.70 16.21
C GLU A 31 -3.42 -9.97 17.23
N HIS A 32 -2.84 -9.08 18.03
CA HIS A 32 -3.54 -8.37 19.10
C HIS A 32 -3.77 -6.87 18.84
N VAL A 33 -3.40 -6.32 17.69
CA VAL A 33 -3.67 -4.91 17.38
C VAL A 33 -5.18 -4.70 17.21
N THR A 34 -5.71 -3.62 17.76
CA THR A 34 -7.10 -3.20 17.60
C THR A 34 -7.13 -1.75 17.16
N TYR A 35 -7.98 -1.42 16.20
CA TYR A 35 -8.10 -0.05 15.71
C TYR A 35 -9.36 0.63 16.20
N ASN A 36 -9.19 1.81 16.83
CA ASN A 36 -10.30 2.62 17.32
C ASN A 36 -10.44 3.88 16.47
N LYS A 37 -11.65 4.12 15.95
CA LYS A 37 -11.93 5.31 15.16
C LYS A 37 -11.83 6.57 16.03
N THR A 38 -11.05 7.54 15.57
CA THR A 38 -10.95 8.86 16.21
C THR A 38 -11.93 9.85 15.57
N SER A 39 -12.04 11.05 16.13
CA SER A 39 -12.80 12.16 15.55
C SER A 39 -12.10 12.83 14.36
N GLY A 40 -10.83 12.50 14.11
CA GLY A 40 -10.02 13.07 13.04
C GLY A 40 -10.55 12.71 11.66
N LYS A 41 -10.44 13.66 10.72
CA LYS A 41 -10.84 13.48 9.32
C LYS A 41 -9.84 14.19 8.42
N TYR A 42 -9.64 13.62 7.23
CA TYR A 42 -8.93 14.30 6.16
C TYR A 42 -9.94 15.09 5.32
N ASP A 43 -9.58 16.32 4.96
CA ASP A 43 -10.25 17.09 3.93
C ASP A 43 -9.69 16.68 2.55
N SER A 44 -10.44 16.95 1.48
CA SER A 44 -9.99 16.94 0.09
C SER A 44 -8.65 17.65 -0.14
N THR A 45 -8.30 18.64 0.71
CA THR A 45 -7.00 19.32 0.66
C THR A 45 -5.81 18.38 0.81
N ILE A 46 -5.99 17.17 1.35
CA ILE A 46 -4.92 16.17 1.47
C ILE A 46 -4.25 15.89 0.11
N PHE A 47 -5.04 15.87 -0.97
CA PHE A 47 -4.52 15.60 -2.31
C PHE A 47 -3.76 16.81 -2.91
N THR A 48 -4.01 18.02 -2.41
CA THR A 48 -3.39 19.26 -2.92
C THR A 48 -2.25 19.78 -2.05
N GLN A 49 -2.05 19.21 -0.85
CA GLN A 49 -1.02 19.64 0.10
C GLN A 49 0.40 19.36 -0.41
N GLU A 50 0.60 18.27 -1.13
CA GLU A 50 1.89 17.97 -1.76
C GLU A 50 2.00 18.73 -3.09
N LYS A 51 2.72 19.85 -3.08
CA LYS A 51 3.13 20.52 -4.31
C LYS A 51 4.15 19.63 -5.01
N SER A 52 3.73 18.95 -6.08
CA SER A 52 4.64 18.27 -6.98
C SER A 52 5.71 19.25 -7.47
N SER A 53 6.98 19.00 -7.14
CA SER A 53 8.13 19.69 -7.75
C SER A 53 8.27 19.35 -9.25
N HIS A 54 7.46 18.42 -9.76
CA HIS A 54 7.56 17.93 -11.12
C HIS A 54 6.70 18.76 -12.07
N SER A 55 7.25 19.02 -13.25
CA SER A 55 6.50 19.66 -14.34
C SER A 55 5.25 18.84 -14.70
N TYR A 56 4.12 19.52 -14.89
CA TYR A 56 2.85 18.94 -15.33
C TYR A 56 2.97 18.14 -16.64
N ASN A 57 4.00 18.39 -17.45
CA ASN A 57 4.26 17.65 -18.68
C ASN A 57 4.51 16.15 -18.43
N LYS A 58 4.87 15.76 -17.20
CA LYS A 58 5.09 14.36 -16.81
C LYS A 58 3.88 13.71 -16.14
N ALA A 59 2.83 14.50 -15.85
CA ALA A 59 1.61 13.97 -15.24
C ALA A 59 0.76 13.25 -16.28
N PHE A 60 -0.03 12.27 -15.83
CA PHE A 60 -1.08 11.66 -16.64
C PHE A 60 -2.36 12.49 -16.51
N LEU A 61 -2.92 12.91 -17.65
CA LEU A 61 -4.22 13.59 -17.69
C LEU A 61 -5.32 12.53 -17.60
N SER A 62 -5.87 12.36 -16.40
CA SER A 62 -6.88 11.36 -16.10
C SER A 62 -8.30 11.89 -16.27
N LYS A 63 -9.22 10.99 -16.63
CA LYS A 63 -10.66 11.25 -16.68
C LYS A 63 -11.41 10.69 -15.48
N LYS A 64 -10.83 9.73 -14.75
CA LYS A 64 -11.46 9.04 -13.61
C LYS A 64 -10.78 9.29 -12.28
N ALA A 65 -9.59 9.87 -12.24
CA ALA A 65 -8.94 10.21 -10.99
C ALA A 65 -9.64 11.37 -10.29
N ILE A 66 -9.51 11.44 -8.96
CA ILE A 66 -10.03 12.57 -8.18
C ILE A 66 -9.33 13.91 -8.52
N GLN A 67 -8.14 13.83 -9.15
CA GLN A 67 -7.40 14.95 -9.68
C GLN A 67 -7.20 14.78 -11.18
N ASN A 68 -7.28 15.87 -11.94
CA ASN A 68 -7.05 15.83 -13.39
C ASN A 68 -5.64 15.34 -13.74
N TYR A 69 -4.65 15.65 -12.91
CA TYR A 69 -3.25 15.30 -13.15
C TYR A 69 -2.77 14.30 -12.10
N VAL A 70 -2.39 13.10 -12.55
CA VAL A 70 -1.83 12.05 -11.69
C VAL A 70 -0.32 11.99 -11.91
N PHE A 71 0.45 12.19 -10.84
CA PHE A 71 1.91 12.09 -10.86
C PHE A 71 2.33 10.68 -10.47
N THR A 72 3.11 10.00 -11.31
CA THR A 72 3.70 8.69 -10.98
C THR A 72 5.12 8.86 -10.47
N ASP A 73 5.60 7.99 -9.59
CA ASP A 73 6.89 8.16 -8.89
C ASP A 73 8.13 7.98 -9.77
N GLY A 74 7.95 7.58 -11.03
CA GLY A 74 9.05 7.40 -11.99
C GLY A 74 9.01 8.44 -13.10
N LEU A 75 10.21 8.88 -13.49
CA LEU A 75 10.43 9.88 -14.54
C LEU A 75 10.39 9.29 -15.96
N ASN A 76 10.34 7.97 -16.08
CA ASN A 76 10.35 7.25 -17.35
C ASN A 76 8.92 6.95 -17.81
N GLU A 77 8.62 7.20 -19.09
CA GLU A 77 7.31 6.93 -19.69
C GLU A 77 6.91 5.44 -19.66
N LYS A 78 7.88 4.53 -19.50
CA LYS A 78 7.66 3.07 -19.34
C LYS A 78 7.62 2.61 -17.87
N ASN A 79 7.29 3.48 -16.93
CA ASN A 79 7.15 3.09 -15.53
C ASN A 79 5.92 2.19 -15.32
N VAL A 80 6.05 1.20 -14.43
CA VAL A 80 4.95 0.32 -13.99
C VAL A 80 3.76 1.13 -13.50
N GLU A 81 4.00 2.19 -12.71
CA GLU A 81 2.94 3.09 -12.23
C GLU A 81 2.22 3.81 -13.37
N ARG A 82 2.93 4.20 -14.44
CA ARG A 82 2.33 4.91 -15.57
C ARG A 82 1.36 4.00 -16.31
N LYS A 83 1.79 2.77 -16.59
CA LYS A 83 0.92 1.75 -17.19
C LYS A 83 -0.27 1.41 -16.29
N PHE A 84 -0.04 1.29 -14.97
CA PHE A 84 -1.11 1.03 -14.01
C PHE A 84 -2.19 2.12 -14.06
N VAL A 85 -1.80 3.39 -14.08
CA VAL A 85 -2.75 4.51 -14.19
C VAL A 85 -3.48 4.52 -15.53
N GLU A 86 -2.80 4.23 -16.63
CA GLU A 86 -3.41 4.13 -17.97
C GLU A 86 -4.46 3.01 -18.03
N ASP A 87 -4.14 1.84 -17.47
CA ASP A 87 -5.05 0.70 -17.39
C ASP A 87 -6.28 1.04 -16.52
N LEU A 88 -6.09 1.72 -15.37
CA LEU A 88 -7.19 2.17 -14.51
C LEU A 88 -8.11 3.18 -15.19
N ASP A 89 -7.54 4.17 -15.90
CA ASP A 89 -8.34 5.20 -16.57
C ASP A 89 -9.12 4.63 -17.76
N ALA A 90 -8.57 3.61 -18.44
CA ALA A 90 -9.24 2.91 -19.54
C ALA A 90 -10.33 1.92 -19.08
N ALA A 91 -10.20 1.33 -17.89
CA ALA A 91 -11.09 0.26 -17.40
C ALA A 91 -12.51 0.74 -17.08
N ASN A 92 -13.54 0.13 -17.69
CA ASN A 92 -14.93 0.55 -17.51
C ASN A 92 -15.46 0.26 -16.09
N GLU A 93 -14.88 -0.74 -15.44
CA GLU A 93 -15.25 -1.21 -14.10
C GLU A 93 -14.79 -0.23 -13.01
N VAL A 94 -13.77 0.58 -13.28
CA VAL A 94 -13.24 1.60 -12.37
C VAL A 94 -14.14 2.83 -12.41
N CYS A 95 -14.72 3.22 -11.28
CA CYS A 95 -15.52 4.44 -11.16
C CYS A 95 -14.64 5.67 -10.94
N VAL A 96 -13.74 5.57 -9.97
CA VAL A 96 -12.88 6.66 -9.51
C VAL A 96 -11.65 6.08 -8.82
N TYR A 97 -10.52 6.75 -8.97
CA TYR A 97 -9.31 6.41 -8.24
C TYR A 97 -8.55 7.64 -7.73
N ALA A 98 -7.63 7.43 -6.80
CA ALA A 98 -6.75 8.46 -6.28
C ALA A 98 -5.37 7.88 -6.01
N LYS A 99 -4.32 8.63 -6.38
CA LYS A 99 -2.99 8.44 -5.82
C LYS A 99 -2.96 9.13 -4.47
N LEU A 100 -2.63 8.39 -3.42
CA LEU A 100 -2.57 8.92 -2.07
C LEU A 100 -1.25 9.70 -1.88
N PRO A 101 -1.30 10.86 -1.21
CA PRO A 101 -0.10 11.64 -0.93
C PRO A 101 0.79 10.89 0.06
N LYS A 102 2.10 11.14 0.01
CA LYS A 102 3.06 10.46 0.90
C LYS A 102 2.79 10.72 2.37
N GLY A 103 2.22 11.88 2.71
CA GLY A 103 1.78 12.22 4.08
C GLY A 103 0.56 11.44 4.60
N PHE A 104 -0.11 10.64 3.76
CA PHE A 104 -1.17 9.74 4.21
C PHE A 104 -0.56 8.46 4.81
N HIS A 105 -0.85 8.22 6.08
CA HIS A 105 -0.25 7.12 6.83
C HIS A 105 -1.30 6.38 7.65
N ILE A 106 -1.18 5.05 7.64
CA ILE A 106 -1.83 4.16 8.58
C ILE A 106 -0.81 3.84 9.68
N PRO A 107 -1.06 4.21 10.94
CA PRO A 107 -0.17 3.87 12.03
C PRO A 107 -0.17 2.36 12.25
N THR A 108 1.02 1.77 12.27
CA THR A 108 1.21 0.38 12.68
C THR A 108 2.24 0.30 13.80
N PRO A 109 2.20 -0.73 14.65
CA PRO A 109 3.17 -0.89 15.74
C PRO A 109 4.63 -1.09 15.28
N VAL A 110 4.85 -1.39 14.00
CA VAL A 110 6.17 -1.58 13.37
C VAL A 110 6.54 -0.41 12.46
N GLY A 111 5.82 0.72 12.54
CA GLY A 111 6.05 1.94 11.78
C GLY A 111 4.86 2.29 10.86
N ASN A 112 4.86 3.51 10.31
CA ASN A 112 3.79 3.93 9.43
C ASN A 112 3.78 3.13 8.11
N TYR A 113 2.57 2.81 7.66
CA TYR A 113 2.29 2.24 6.36
C TYR A 113 1.63 3.31 5.47
N SER A 114 2.15 3.48 4.25
CA SER A 114 1.64 4.44 3.28
C SER A 114 1.13 3.69 2.05
N PRO A 115 -0.19 3.48 1.91
CA PRO A 115 -0.74 2.95 0.67
C PRO A 115 -0.59 3.97 -0.46
N ASP A 116 -0.38 3.50 -1.69
CA ASP A 116 -0.17 4.37 -2.85
C ASP A 116 -1.47 4.75 -3.55
N TRP A 117 -2.45 3.84 -3.58
CA TRP A 117 -3.67 4.03 -4.38
C TRP A 117 -4.94 3.71 -3.59
N ALA A 118 -6.01 4.45 -3.90
CA ALA A 118 -7.37 4.13 -3.49
C ALA A 118 -8.25 4.07 -4.75
N ILE A 119 -8.94 2.94 -4.97
CA ILE A 119 -9.65 2.65 -6.22
C ILE A 119 -11.06 2.17 -5.90
N THR A 120 -12.06 2.69 -6.60
CA THR A 120 -13.44 2.26 -6.46
C THR A 120 -13.92 1.55 -7.73
N PHE A 121 -14.54 0.38 -7.56
CA PHE A 121 -15.11 -0.40 -8.66
C PHE A 121 -16.64 -0.49 -8.58
N HIS A 122 -17.26 -0.67 -9.74
CA HIS A 122 -18.65 -1.06 -9.88
C HIS A 122 -18.77 -2.60 -9.89
N ASN A 123 -19.34 -3.20 -8.83
CA ASN A 123 -19.82 -4.59 -8.87
C ASN A 123 -21.34 -4.59 -8.60
N GLY A 124 -22.13 -4.66 -9.67
CA GLY A 124 -23.59 -4.55 -9.60
C GLY A 124 -24.05 -3.25 -8.93
N ALA A 125 -24.78 -3.36 -7.81
CA ALA A 125 -25.29 -2.22 -7.04
C ALA A 125 -24.34 -1.74 -5.92
N VAL A 126 -23.20 -2.42 -5.70
CA VAL A 126 -22.30 -2.15 -4.58
C VAL A 126 -21.02 -1.50 -5.08
N LYS A 127 -20.70 -0.34 -4.51
CA LYS A 127 -19.39 0.30 -4.68
C LYS A 127 -18.43 -0.34 -3.71
N HIS A 128 -17.35 -0.91 -4.24
CA HIS A 128 -16.25 -1.44 -3.44
C HIS A 128 -15.08 -0.46 -3.49
N ILE A 129 -14.63 0.02 -2.34
CA ILE A 129 -13.40 0.82 -2.20
C ILE A 129 -12.26 -0.11 -1.83
N PHE A 130 -11.23 -0.15 -2.69
CA PHE A 130 -9.99 -0.91 -2.54
C PHE A 130 -8.85 0.05 -2.24
N PHE A 131 -8.13 -0.18 -1.16
CA PHE A 131 -6.85 0.48 -0.91
C PHE A 131 -5.73 -0.47 -1.32
N ILE A 132 -4.81 0.01 -2.14
CA ILE A 132 -3.79 -0.80 -2.79
C ILE A 132 -2.42 -0.34 -2.33
N ALA A 133 -1.61 -1.30 -1.90
CA ALA A 133 -0.17 -1.16 -1.70
C ALA A 133 0.51 -1.51 -3.01
N GLU A 134 1.13 -0.56 -3.71
CA GLU A 134 2.00 -0.95 -4.81
C GLU A 134 3.32 -1.44 -4.18
N THR A 135 3.48 -2.76 -4.10
CA THR A 135 4.75 -3.32 -3.64
C THR A 135 5.81 -3.02 -4.70
N LYS A 136 6.56 -1.93 -4.53
CA LYS A 136 7.75 -1.67 -5.36
C LYS A 136 8.68 -2.85 -5.24
N GLY A 137 8.86 -3.56 -6.34
CA GLY A 137 9.72 -4.72 -6.48
C GLY A 137 11.20 -4.38 -6.31
N SER A 138 11.63 -4.01 -5.11
CA SER A 138 13.04 -4.11 -4.77
C SER A 138 13.31 -5.52 -4.28
N MET A 139 14.15 -6.22 -5.04
CA MET A 139 14.70 -7.53 -4.69
C MET A 139 15.66 -7.44 -3.48
N ASP A 140 15.84 -6.25 -2.90
CA ASP A 140 16.83 -5.97 -1.89
C ASP A 140 16.32 -6.24 -0.48
N SER A 141 16.85 -7.33 0.07
CA SER A 141 16.72 -7.82 1.43
C SER A 141 15.39 -8.49 1.77
N LEU A 142 15.48 -9.79 2.11
CA LEU A 142 14.44 -10.55 2.81
C LEU A 142 13.90 -9.84 4.07
N ASN A 143 14.68 -8.90 4.63
CA ASN A 143 14.39 -8.18 5.87
C ASN A 143 13.42 -7.01 5.67
N LEU A 144 13.59 -6.22 4.60
CA LEU A 144 12.63 -5.16 4.26
C LEU A 144 11.26 -5.77 3.95
N ARG A 145 11.23 -6.95 3.33
CA ARG A 145 9.99 -7.68 3.04
C ARG A 145 9.22 -8.08 4.29
N ALA A 146 9.87 -8.58 5.35
CA ALA A 146 9.15 -9.04 6.55
C ALA A 146 8.46 -7.90 7.31
N ILE A 147 9.15 -6.76 7.47
CA ILE A 147 8.57 -5.57 8.11
C ILE A 147 7.48 -4.95 7.24
N GLU A 148 7.67 -4.91 5.92
CA GLU A 148 6.66 -4.39 5.00
C GLU A 148 5.42 -5.31 4.97
N GLN A 149 5.61 -6.63 4.98
CA GLN A 149 4.51 -7.58 5.12
C GLN A 149 3.78 -7.44 6.45
N ALA A 150 4.49 -7.15 7.55
CA ALA A 150 3.88 -6.86 8.84
C ALA A 150 3.01 -5.58 8.80
N LYS A 151 3.48 -4.54 8.10
CA LYS A 151 2.72 -3.30 7.86
C LYS A 151 1.47 -3.54 7.00
N ILE A 152 1.63 -4.27 5.90
CA ILE A 152 0.52 -4.67 5.01
C ILE A 152 -0.52 -5.49 5.80
N SER A 153 -0.06 -6.42 6.64
CA SER A 153 -0.94 -7.23 7.49
C SER A 153 -1.71 -6.40 8.51
N CYS A 154 -1.06 -5.40 9.12
CA CYS A 154 -1.73 -4.43 10.00
C CYS A 154 -2.81 -3.64 9.25
N ALA A 155 -2.49 -3.12 8.06
CA ALA A 155 -3.45 -2.39 7.23
C ALA A 155 -4.63 -3.28 6.82
N LYS A 156 -4.36 -4.51 6.42
CA LYS A 156 -5.38 -5.53 6.11
C LYS A 156 -6.30 -5.77 7.29
N LYS A 157 -5.77 -5.91 8.51
CA LYS A 157 -6.57 -6.06 9.72
C LYS A 157 -7.42 -4.82 10.00
N LEU A 158 -6.83 -3.62 9.98
CA LEU A 158 -7.57 -2.35 10.14
C LEU A 158 -8.74 -2.27 9.17
N PHE A 159 -8.49 -2.46 7.88
CA PHE A 159 -9.53 -2.29 6.88
C PHE A 159 -10.55 -3.41 6.89
N ASN A 160 -10.19 -4.64 7.30
CA ASN A 160 -11.15 -5.72 7.51
C ASN A 160 -12.03 -5.47 8.75
N GLU A 161 -11.48 -4.89 9.82
CA GLU A 161 -12.27 -4.44 10.98
C GLU A 161 -13.20 -3.27 10.61
N LEU A 162 -12.75 -2.37 9.73
CA LEU A 162 -13.55 -1.29 9.15
C LEU A 162 -14.43 -1.74 7.98
N SER A 163 -14.29 -2.98 7.51
CA SER A 163 -14.95 -3.44 6.29
C SER A 163 -16.44 -3.51 6.57
N THR A 164 -17.17 -2.69 5.82
CA THR A 164 -18.62 -2.81 5.70
C THR A 164 -18.92 -3.61 4.43
N SER A 165 -20.19 -3.81 4.10
CA SER A 165 -20.57 -4.39 2.81
C SER A 165 -20.05 -3.60 1.58
N ARG A 166 -19.49 -2.39 1.77
CA ARG A 166 -19.06 -1.46 0.70
C ARG A 166 -17.56 -1.15 0.68
N VAL A 167 -16.78 -1.57 1.68
CA VAL A 167 -15.34 -1.24 1.75
C VAL A 167 -14.58 -2.54 1.99
N ARG A 168 -13.57 -2.81 1.15
CA ARG A 168 -12.73 -4.01 1.26
C ARG A 168 -11.29 -3.68 0.93
N TYR A 169 -10.36 -4.15 1.74
CA TYR A 169 -8.94 -3.98 1.46
C TYR A 169 -8.38 -5.18 0.70
N HIS A 170 -7.51 -4.88 -0.26
CA HIS A 170 -6.78 -5.89 -1.01
C HIS A 170 -5.34 -5.44 -1.25
N ASP A 171 -4.41 -6.29 -0.87
CA ASP A 171 -3.00 -6.14 -1.23
C ASP A 171 -2.80 -6.64 -2.66
N VAL A 172 -2.46 -5.73 -3.59
CA VAL A 172 -2.23 -6.05 -5.01
C VAL A 172 -1.01 -5.32 -5.53
N ASP A 173 -0.20 -6.04 -6.29
CA ASP A 173 1.07 -5.57 -6.85
C ASP A 173 0.96 -5.10 -8.31
N SER A 174 -0.20 -5.32 -8.94
CA SER A 174 -0.44 -5.02 -10.36
C SER A 174 -1.93 -4.92 -10.68
N TYR A 175 -2.25 -4.25 -11.79
CA TYR A 175 -3.64 -4.15 -12.26
C TYR A 175 -4.22 -5.52 -12.62
N GLN A 176 -3.41 -6.42 -13.19
CA GLN A 176 -3.85 -7.78 -13.50
C GLN A 176 -4.22 -8.57 -12.24
N ASN A 177 -3.41 -8.47 -11.18
CA ASN A 177 -3.71 -9.09 -9.90
C ASN A 177 -4.99 -8.49 -9.28
N LEU A 178 -5.15 -7.17 -9.35
CA LEU A 178 -6.37 -6.48 -8.95
C LEU A 178 -7.61 -7.02 -9.67
N MET A 179 -7.57 -7.15 -11.01
CA MET A 179 -8.69 -7.68 -11.78
C MET A 179 -8.95 -9.17 -11.51
N SER A 180 -7.92 -9.97 -11.27
CA SER A 180 -8.06 -11.37 -10.87
C SER A 180 -8.86 -11.49 -9.56
N ILE A 181 -8.53 -10.67 -8.57
CA ILE A 181 -9.27 -10.60 -7.31
C ILE A 181 -10.71 -10.16 -7.53
N ILE A 182 -10.93 -9.10 -8.31
CA ILE A 182 -12.29 -8.57 -8.56
C ILE A 182 -13.16 -9.59 -9.26
N ASN A 183 -12.63 -10.31 -10.25
CA ASN A 183 -13.37 -11.35 -10.97
C ASN A 183 -13.66 -12.60 -10.13
N SER A 184 -12.95 -12.78 -9.00
CA SER A 184 -13.17 -13.89 -8.06
C SER A 184 -14.18 -13.59 -6.96
N LEU A 185 -14.65 -12.33 -6.86
CA LEU A 185 -15.60 -11.84 -5.85
C LEU A 185 -17.05 -11.89 -6.35
#